data_AF-A0A836RGU1-F1
#
_entry.id   AF-A0A836RGU1-F1
#
_cell.length_a   1.000
_cell.length_b   1.000
_cell.length_c   1.000
_cell.angle_alpha   90.00
_cell.angle_beta   90.00
_cell.angle_gamma   90.00
#
_symmetry.space_group_name_H-M   'P 1'
#
loop_
_entity.id
_entity.type
_entity.pdbx_description
1 polymer ?
#
loop_
_entity_poly.entity_id
_entity_poly.type
_entity_poly.pdbx_seq_one_letter_code
_entity_poly.pdbx_strand_id
1 'polypeptide(L)'
;LKRLLADPRRDELMELTRVTRLAHGADLEPVEFCRRYLERTSQERLAPPPLITGEDLIAAGLQPGPLFGRLLRAVREAQLNETIQSREEALQLVQRLQSTSGNDASSWKKP
;
A
#
# COMPACT_ATOMS: atom_id res chain seq x y z
N LEU A 1 -2.60 -5.39 6.88
CA LEU A 1 -2.49 -6.86 6.84
C LEU A 1 -2.07 -7.40 5.46
N LYS A 2 -2.83 -7.16 4.39
CA LYS A 2 -2.53 -7.71 3.04
C LYS A 2 -1.08 -7.52 2.57
N ARG A 3 -0.51 -6.31 2.76
CA ARG A 3 0.91 -6.04 2.45
C ARG A 3 1.88 -7.01 3.12
N LEU A 4 1.64 -7.33 4.38
CA LEU A 4 2.49 -8.24 5.17
C LEU A 4 2.29 -9.69 4.72
N LEU A 5 1.06 -10.08 4.42
CA LEU A 5 0.74 -11.41 3.89
C LEU A 5 1.16 -11.61 2.42
N ALA A 6 1.45 -10.53 1.69
CA ALA A 6 1.99 -10.57 0.33
C ALA A 6 3.52 -10.68 0.29
N ASP A 7 4.22 -10.48 1.42
CA ASP A 7 5.69 -10.58 1.48
C ASP A 7 6.13 -12.06 1.38
N PRO A 8 7.18 -12.39 0.60
CA PRO A 8 7.69 -13.76 0.49
C PRO A 8 8.10 -14.40 1.83
N ARG A 9 8.47 -13.58 2.83
CA ARG A 9 8.89 -14.05 4.17
C ARG A 9 7.75 -14.15 5.17
N ARG A 10 6.50 -14.06 4.72
CA ARG A 10 5.33 -14.12 5.62
C ARG A 10 5.30 -15.39 6.46
N ASP A 11 5.71 -16.53 5.89
CA ASP A 11 5.60 -17.83 6.53
C ASP A 11 6.57 -17.92 7.73
N GLU A 12 7.80 -17.41 7.57
CA GLU A 12 8.78 -17.28 8.66
C GLU A 12 8.25 -16.40 9.79
N LEU A 13 7.63 -15.26 9.45
CA LEU A 13 7.06 -14.34 10.43
C LEU A 13 5.87 -14.96 11.18
N MET A 14 5.02 -15.73 10.47
CA MET A 14 3.89 -16.43 11.07
C MET A 14 4.37 -17.53 12.03
N GLU A 15 5.40 -18.29 11.66
CA GLU A 15 5.99 -19.31 12.53
C GLU A 15 6.68 -18.70 13.77
N LEU A 16 7.44 -17.61 13.58
CA LEU A 16 8.05 -16.88 14.70
C LEU A 16 6.99 -16.36 15.68
N THR A 17 5.88 -15.85 15.14
CA THR A 17 4.74 -15.38 15.95
C THR A 17 4.10 -16.53 16.71
N ARG A 18 3.88 -17.68 16.05
CA ARG A 18 3.31 -18.88 16.67
C ARG A 18 4.16 -19.37 17.85
N VAL A 19 5.47 -19.52 17.65
CA VAL A 19 6.40 -20.00 18.68
C VAL A 19 6.48 -19.03 19.85
N THR A 20 6.60 -17.73 19.58
CA THR A 20 6.63 -16.69 20.62
C THR A 20 5.36 -16.74 21.47
N ARG A 21 4.18 -16.84 20.85
CA ARG A 21 2.91 -16.87 21.58
C ARG A 21 2.72 -18.15 22.39
N LEU A 22 3.11 -19.30 21.85
CA LEU A 22 3.14 -20.56 22.60
C LEU A 22 4.03 -20.47 23.85
N ALA A 23 5.23 -19.90 23.72
CA ALA A 23 6.16 -19.73 24.84
C ALA A 23 5.59 -18.84 25.96
N HIS A 24 4.72 -17.88 25.60
CA HIS A 24 4.05 -17.00 26.56
C HIS A 24 2.65 -17.49 26.99
N GLY A 25 2.22 -18.69 26.58
CA GLY A 25 0.87 -19.20 26.87
C GLY A 25 -0.25 -18.33 26.28
N ALA A 26 0.06 -17.55 25.25
CA ALA A 26 -0.90 -16.67 24.59
C ALA A 26 -1.66 -17.42 23.50
N ASP A 27 -2.91 -16.99 23.28
CA ASP A 27 -3.79 -17.54 22.25
C ASP A 27 -3.19 -17.40 20.83
N LEU A 28 -3.44 -18.39 19.96
CA LEU A 28 -2.87 -18.47 18.61
C LEU A 28 -3.78 -17.92 17.52
N GLU A 29 -4.97 -17.41 17.86
CA GLU A 29 -5.92 -16.90 16.87
C GLU A 29 -5.33 -15.89 15.88
N PRO A 30 -4.44 -14.96 16.24
CA PRO A 30 -3.87 -14.05 15.24
C PRO A 30 -3.15 -14.78 14.09
N VAL A 31 -2.46 -15.89 14.39
CA VAL A 31 -1.76 -16.70 13.40
C VAL A 31 -2.75 -17.54 12.60
N GLU A 32 -3.71 -18.17 13.27
CA GLU A 32 -4.75 -18.96 12.59
C GLU A 32 -5.65 -18.11 11.69
N PHE A 33 -5.98 -16.89 12.12
CA PHE A 33 -6.66 -15.90 11.29
C PHE A 33 -5.89 -15.63 10.01
N CYS A 34 -4.57 -15.37 10.10
CA CYS A 34 -3.74 -15.12 8.93
C CYS A 34 -3.69 -16.35 8.00
N ARG A 35 -3.58 -17.57 8.55
CA ARG A 35 -3.60 -18.81 7.77
C ARG A 35 -4.92 -18.98 7.03
N ARG A 36 -6.05 -18.89 7.72
CA ARG A 36 -7.40 -18.97 7.12
C ARG A 36 -7.63 -17.87 6.08
N TYR A 37 -7.10 -16.67 6.32
CA TYR A 37 -7.20 -15.57 5.36
C TYR A 37 -6.43 -15.88 4.07
N LEU A 38 -5.21 -16.43 4.18
CA LEU A 38 -4.40 -16.85 3.03
C LEU A 38 -5.07 -17.98 2.23
N GLU A 39 -5.64 -18.98 2.90
CA GLU A 39 -6.34 -20.10 2.24
C GLU A 39 -7.57 -19.63 1.43
N ARG A 40 -8.24 -18.56 1.88
CA ARG A 40 -9.46 -18.03 1.26
C ARG A 40 -9.20 -16.91 0.25
N THR A 41 -7.98 -16.40 0.16
CA THR A 41 -7.66 -15.21 -0.65
C THR A 41 -6.69 -15.58 -1.76
N SER A 42 -7.12 -15.40 -3.01
CA SER A 42 -6.23 -15.60 -4.15
C SER A 42 -5.05 -14.62 -4.13
N GLN A 43 -3.94 -15.00 -4.76
CA GLN A 43 -2.75 -14.14 -4.87
C GLN A 43 -3.06 -12.79 -5.51
N GLU A 44 -3.94 -12.76 -6.52
CA GLU A 44 -4.39 -11.54 -7.19
C GLU A 44 -5.17 -10.61 -6.26
N ARG A 45 -5.94 -11.15 -5.30
CA ARG A 45 -6.63 -10.33 -4.28
C ARG A 45 -5.69 -9.90 -3.16
N LEU A 46 -4.71 -10.73 -2.85
CA LEU A 46 -3.73 -10.47 -1.80
C LEU A 46 -2.74 -9.37 -2.20
N ALA A 47 -2.30 -9.41 -3.46
CA ALA A 47 -1.35 -8.49 -4.05
C ALA A 47 -1.83 -8.09 -5.46
N PRO A 48 -2.88 -7.27 -5.58
CA PRO A 48 -3.38 -6.84 -6.89
C PRO A 48 -2.29 -6.09 -7.66
N PRO A 49 -2.30 -6.12 -9.00
CA PRO A 49 -1.39 -5.31 -9.81
C PRO A 49 -1.62 -3.82 -9.53
N PRO A 50 -0.58 -2.96 -9.53
CA PRO A 50 -0.73 -1.54 -9.25
C PRO A 50 -1.73 -0.87 -10.22
N LEU A 51 -2.59 0.03 -9.71
CA LEU A 51 -3.59 0.74 -10.53
C LEU A 51 -2.97 1.74 -11.51
N ILE A 52 -1.83 2.31 -11.14
CA ILE A 52 -1.02 3.21 -11.96
C ILE A 52 0.47 2.96 -11.71
N THR A 53 1.27 3.35 -12.70
CA THR A 53 2.72 3.27 -12.71
C THR A 53 3.34 4.67 -12.75
N GLY A 54 4.67 4.77 -12.71
CA GLY A 54 5.35 6.05 -12.94
C GLY A 54 5.11 6.61 -14.34
N GLU A 55 4.95 5.74 -15.35
CA GLU A 55 4.65 6.15 -16.73
C GLU A 55 3.28 6.82 -16.82
N ASP A 56 2.29 6.32 -16.08
CA ASP A 56 0.97 6.96 -15.99
C ASP A 56 1.04 8.37 -15.41
N LEU A 57 1.92 8.60 -14.43
CA LEU A 57 2.14 9.95 -13.87
C LEU A 57 2.77 10.89 -14.90
N ILE A 58 3.72 10.39 -15.70
CA ILE A 58 4.35 11.18 -16.78
C ILE A 58 3.31 11.51 -17.85
N ALA A 59 2.50 10.53 -18.25
CA ALA A 59 1.41 10.71 -19.21
C ALA A 59 0.35 11.70 -18.71
N ALA A 60 0.14 11.77 -17.39
CA ALA A 60 -0.72 12.76 -16.73
C ALA A 60 -0.07 14.16 -16.61
N GLY A 61 1.14 14.35 -17.12
CA GLY A 61 1.85 15.64 -17.15
C GLY A 61 2.71 15.95 -15.92
N LEU A 62 2.92 14.99 -15.01
CA LEU A 62 3.79 15.19 -13.86
C LEU A 62 5.26 15.04 -14.25
N GLN A 63 6.11 15.89 -13.66
CA GLN A 63 7.56 15.81 -13.86
C GLN A 63 8.18 14.77 -12.92
N PRO A 64 9.03 13.84 -13.42
CA PRO A 64 9.70 12.85 -12.60
C PRO A 64 10.49 13.49 -11.45
N GLY A 65 10.40 12.91 -10.26
CA GLY A 65 11.14 13.41 -9.10
C GLY A 65 10.82 12.67 -7.81
N PRO A 66 11.40 13.11 -6.67
CA PRO A 66 11.22 12.45 -5.36
C PRO A 66 9.76 12.31 -4.92
N LEU A 67 8.87 13.16 -5.45
CA LEU A 67 7.44 13.13 -5.18
C LEU A 67 6.74 11.90 -5.78
N PHE A 68 7.24 11.33 -6.89
CA PHE A 68 6.63 10.15 -7.53
C PHE A 68 6.55 8.96 -6.58
N GLY A 69 7.66 8.68 -5.87
CA GLY A 69 7.69 7.57 -4.92
C GLY A 69 6.67 7.75 -3.78
N ARG A 70 6.42 9.00 -3.35
CA ARG A 70 5.41 9.31 -2.33
C ARG A 70 4.00 9.10 -2.87
N LEU A 71 3.71 9.60 -4.08
CA LEU A 71 2.41 9.46 -4.73
C LEU A 71 2.07 8.00 -5.03
N LEU A 72 2.98 7.27 -5.68
CA LEU A 72 2.80 5.85 -5.99
C LEU A 72 2.63 5.01 -4.72
N ARG A 73 3.33 5.34 -3.63
CA ARG A 73 3.14 4.67 -2.34
C ARG A 73 1.75 4.94 -1.76
N ALA A 74 1.31 6.19 -1.73
CA ALA A 74 -0.01 6.55 -1.21
C ALA A 74 -1.13 5.88 -2.02
N VAL A 75 -1.01 5.85 -3.34
CA VAL A 75 -1.94 5.13 -4.21
C VAL A 75 -1.91 3.63 -3.94
N ARG A 76 -0.72 3.04 -3.78
CA ARG A 76 -0.60 1.61 -3.46
C ARG A 76 -1.25 1.26 -2.13
N GLU A 77 -1.10 2.12 -1.12
CA GLU A 77 -1.76 1.94 0.18
C GLU A 77 -3.27 2.04 0.06
N ALA A 78 -3.79 3.05 -0.64
CA ALA A 78 -5.22 3.23 -0.91
C ALA A 78 -5.80 2.02 -1.66
N GLN A 79 -5.09 1.49 -2.65
CA GLN A 79 -5.49 0.30 -3.39
C GLN A 79 -5.57 -0.94 -2.48
N LEU A 80 -4.53 -1.18 -1.67
CA LEU A 80 -4.50 -2.34 -0.78
C LEU A 80 -5.60 -2.28 0.29
N ASN A 81 -6.02 -1.07 0.66
CA ASN A 81 -7.12 -0.81 1.57
C ASN A 81 -8.49 -0.78 0.87
N GLU A 82 -8.56 -1.05 -0.44
CA GLU A 82 -9.79 -1.05 -1.25
C GLU A 82 -10.54 0.30 -1.26
N THR A 83 -9.87 1.40 -0.88
CA THR A 83 -10.46 2.75 -0.93
C THR A 83 -10.48 3.33 -2.33
N ILE A 84 -9.68 2.75 -3.23
CA ILE A 84 -9.70 2.98 -4.68
C ILE A 84 -9.56 1.64 -5.40
N GLN A 85 -10.19 1.50 -6.55
CA GLN A 85 -10.29 0.26 -7.32
C GLN A 85 -9.99 0.45 -8.81
N SER A 86 -9.91 1.70 -9.29
CA SER A 86 -9.67 1.99 -10.70
C SER A 86 -8.47 2.92 -10.93
N ARG A 87 -7.98 2.92 -12.18
CA ARG A 87 -6.92 3.83 -12.65
C ARG A 87 -7.36 5.29 -12.50
N GLU A 88 -8.62 5.57 -12.80
CA GLU A 88 -9.23 6.90 -12.73
C GLU A 88 -9.24 7.42 -11.29
N GLU A 89 -9.66 6.58 -10.33
CA GLU A 89 -9.65 6.92 -8.90
C GLU A 89 -8.23 7.13 -8.37
N ALA A 90 -7.27 6.34 -8.85
CA ALA A 90 -5.86 6.51 -8.51
C ALA A 90 -5.31 7.87 -8.98
N LEU A 91 -5.61 8.28 -10.22
CA LEU A 91 -5.21 9.59 -10.75
C LEU A 91 -5.89 10.75 -10.01
N GLN A 92 -7.17 10.60 -9.64
CA GLN A 92 -7.85 11.61 -8.81
C GLN A 92 -7.20 11.75 -7.42
N LEU A 93 -6.81 10.63 -6.80
CA LEU A 93 -6.10 10.66 -5.52
C LEU A 93 -4.75 11.39 -5.66
N VAL A 94 -4.01 11.14 -6.74
CA VAL A 94 -2.76 11.86 -7.04
C VAL A 94 -3.00 13.37 -7.10
N GLN A 95 -4.02 13.82 -7.84
CA GLN A 95 -4.35 15.24 -7.93
C GLN A 95 -4.68 15.86 -6.56
N ARG A 96 -5.46 15.15 -5.72
CA ARG A 96 -5.77 15.62 -4.35
C ARG A 96 -4.51 15.78 -3.50
N LEU A 97 -3.59 14.81 -3.56
CA LEU A 97 -2.34 14.82 -2.80
C LEU A 97 -1.39 15.95 -3.24
N GLN A 98 -1.40 16.30 -4.53
CA GLN A 98 -0.65 17.46 -5.04
C GLN A 98 -1.22 18.78 -4.53
N SER A 99 -2.54 18.94 -4.51
CA SER A 99 -3.20 20.15 -3.99
C SER A 99 -2.93 20.37 -2.50
N THR A 100 -2.89 19.30 -1.71
CA THR A 100 -2.55 19.38 -0.28
C THR A 100 -1.07 19.72 -0.05
N SER A 101 -0.17 19.21 -0.89
CA SER A 101 1.28 19.50 -0.80
C SER A 101 1.66 20.87 -1.38
N GLY A 102 0.80 21.46 -2.23
CA GLY A 102 0.99 22.79 -2.82
C GLY A 102 0.67 23.96 -1.89
N ASN A 103 -0.01 23.72 -0.76
CA ASN A 103 -0.38 24.79 0.19
C ASN A 103 0.75 25.14 1.19
N ASP A 104 1.74 24.26 1.38
CA ASP A 104 2.90 24.51 2.24
C ASP A 104 4.12 25.07 1.49
N ALA A 105 4.05 25.15 0.15
CA ALA A 105 5.13 25.63 -0.70
C ALA A 105 4.91 27.05 -1.27
N SER A 106 3.76 27.68 -1.00
CA SER A 106 3.47 29.06 -1.44
C SER A 106 3.80 30.12 -0.37
N SER A 107 4.92 29.93 0.33
CA SER A 107 5.59 30.98 1.11
C SER A 107 7.08 30.96 0.81
N TRP A 108 7.44 31.21 -0.46
CA TRP A 108 8.49 32.15 -0.83
C TRP A 108 8.74 32.13 -2.35
N LYS A 109 9.13 33.30 -2.86
CA LYS A 109 9.52 33.67 -4.22
C LYS A 109 8.38 34.02 -5.18
N LYS A 110 8.21 35.32 -5.36
CA LYS A 110 8.76 36.02 -6.54
C LYS A 110 8.97 37.52 -6.23
N PRO A 111 9.71 38.24 -7.09
CA PRO A 111 10.81 39.14 -6.76
C PRO A 111 10.43 40.45 -6.04
#